data_AF-A0A8T6CCI2-F1
#
_entry.id   AF-A0A8T6CCI2-F1
#
_cell.length_a   1.000
_cell.length_b   1.000
_cell.length_c   1.000
_cell.angle_alpha   90.00
_cell.angle_beta   90.00
_cell.angle_gamma   90.00
#
_symmetry.space_group_name_H-M   'P 1'
#
loop_
_entity.id
_entity.type
_entity.pdbx_description
1 polymer ?
#
loop_
_entity_poly.entity_id
_entity_poly.type
_entity_poly.pdbx_seq_one_letter_code
_entity_poly.pdbx_strand_id
1 'polypeptide(L)' 'MKICVLGVAGATMGLITLAMLIAGAYFYLAPGLPSVEDIREVPLEIPLQANTRDGRMIGEVGERFRTPVDL' A
#
# COMPACT_ATOMS: atom_id res chain seq x y z
N MET A 1 4.79 -49.83 -9.96
CA MET A 1 4.49 -48.78 -10.96
C MET A 1 3.30 -47.89 -10.56
N LYS A 2 2.14 -48.44 -10.12
CA LYS A 2 0.95 -47.66 -9.73
C LYS A 2 1.15 -46.65 -8.57
N ILE A 3 1.96 -47.01 -7.56
CA ILE A 3 2.23 -46.16 -6.39
C ILE A 3 3.05 -44.91 -6.76
N CYS A 4 4.05 -45.05 -7.64
CA CYS A 4 4.82 -43.89 -8.13
C CYS A 4 3.97 -42.93 -8.95
N VAL A 5 3.03 -43.44 -9.77
CA VAL A 5 2.14 -42.60 -10.59
C VAL A 5 1.20 -41.77 -9.72
N LEU A 6 0.67 -42.34 -8.63
CA LEU A 6 -0.14 -41.61 -7.65
C LEU A 6 0.65 -40.52 -6.93
N GLY A 7 1.90 -40.81 -6.55
CA GLY A 7 2.79 -39.83 -5.92
C GLY A 7 3.11 -38.63 -6.83
N VAL A 8 3.40 -38.90 -8.11
CA VAL A 8 3.70 -37.84 -9.10
C VAL A 8 2.44 -37.04 -9.46
N ALA A 9 1.27 -37.69 -9.56
CA ALA A 9 -0.01 -37.01 -9.78
C ALA A 9 -0.40 -36.09 -8.61
N GLY A 10 -0.17 -36.53 -7.36
CA GLY A 10 -0.41 -35.70 -6.18
C GLY A 10 0.50 -34.48 -6.11
N ALA A 11 1.79 -34.64 -6.41
CA ALA A 11 2.75 -33.54 -6.41
C ALA A 11 2.43 -32.48 -7.47
N THR A 12 2.05 -32.90 -8.68
CA THR A 12 1.67 -31.97 -9.77
C THR A 12 0.37 -31.23 -9.46
N MET A 13 -0.65 -31.91 -8.90
CA MET A 13 -1.88 -31.24 -8.45
C MET A 13 -1.61 -30.21 -7.35
N GLY A 14 -0.75 -30.55 -6.37
CA GLY A 14 -0.37 -29.62 -5.31
C GLY A 14 0.29 -28.36 -5.85
N LEU A 15 1.20 -28.51 -6.81
CA LEU A 15 1.92 -27.41 -7.42
C LEU A 15 1.00 -26.49 -8.26
N ILE A 16 0.06 -27.08 -8.99
CA ILE A 16 -0.96 -26.33 -9.74
C ILE A 16 -1.87 -25.54 -8.80
N THR A 17 -2.31 -26.16 -7.70
CA THR A 17 -3.18 -25.52 -6.72
C THR A 17 -2.47 -24.34 -6.04
N LEU A 18 -1.19 -24.51 -5.69
CA LEU A 18 -0.37 -23.44 -5.11
C LEU A 18 -0.17 -22.28 -6.10
N ALA A 19 0.11 -22.57 -7.37
CA ALA A 19 0.25 -21.55 -8.40
C ALA A 19 -1.05 -20.77 -8.61
N MET A 20 -2.20 -21.45 -8.62
CA MET A 20 -3.52 -20.80 -8.71
C MET A 20 -3.80 -19.89 -7.52
N LEU A 21 -3.44 -20.29 -6.29
CA LEU A 21 -3.62 -19.45 -5.11
C LEU A 21 -2.79 -18.17 -5.18
N ILE A 22 -1.52 -18.27 -5.58
CA ILE A 22 -0.63 -17.11 -5.71
C ILE A 22 -1.14 -16.18 -6.79
N ALA A 23 -1.52 -16.72 -7.96
CA ALA A 23 -2.06 -15.93 -9.06
C ALA A 23 -3.37 -15.25 -8.66
N GLY A 24 -4.29 -15.97 -8.00
CA GLY A 24 -5.55 -15.43 -7.51
C GLY A 24 -5.34 -14.29 -6.51
N ALA A 25 -4.43 -14.46 -5.56
CA ALA A 25 -4.06 -13.40 -4.62
C ALA A 25 -3.49 -12.17 -5.37
N TYR A 26 -2.57 -12.38 -6.32
CA TYR A 26 -2.01 -11.28 -7.10
C TYR A 26 -3.09 -10.51 -7.87
N PHE A 27 -3.94 -11.18 -8.65
CA PHE A 27 -4.99 -10.53 -9.43
C PHE A 27 -6.08 -9.88 -8.56
N TYR A 28 -6.30 -10.38 -7.35
CA TYR A 28 -7.23 -9.79 -6.40
C TYR A 28 -6.68 -8.50 -5.78
N LEU A 29 -5.41 -8.50 -5.39
CA LEU A 29 -4.77 -7.35 -4.76
C LEU A 29 -4.35 -6.28 -5.77
N ALA A 30 -3.72 -6.67 -6.89
CA ALA A 30 -3.13 -5.75 -7.87
C ALA A 30 -4.01 -4.55 -8.30
N PRO A 31 -5.31 -4.71 -8.63
CA PRO A 31 -6.13 -3.56 -9.07
C PRO A 31 -6.47 -2.57 -7.95
N GLY A 32 -6.32 -2.96 -6.68
CA GLY A 32 -6.60 -2.11 -5.52
C GLY A 32 -5.37 -1.50 -4.86
N LEU A 33 -4.15 -1.85 -5.31
CA LEU A 33 -2.93 -1.28 -4.76
C LEU A 33 -2.66 0.10 -5.40
N PRO A 34 -2.56 1.18 -4.61
CA PRO A 34 -2.07 2.45 -5.11
C PRO A 34 -0.62 2.29 -5.59
N SER A 35 -0.23 3.09 -6.58
CA SER A 35 1.15 3.06 -7.07
C SER A 35 2.11 3.59 -6.00
N VAL A 36 3.39 3.21 -6.08
CA VAL A 36 4.41 3.67 -5.12
C VAL A 36 4.57 5.20 -5.22
N GLU A 37 4.32 5.75 -6.40
CA GLU A 37 4.34 7.18 -6.69
C GLU A 37 3.18 7.91 -5.99
N ASP A 38 1.98 7.31 -5.94
CA ASP A 38 0.82 7.89 -5.23
C ASP A 38 1.05 8.03 -3.72
N ILE A 39 1.85 7.14 -3.13
CA ILE A 39 2.19 7.20 -1.69
C ILE A 39 3.25 8.27 -1.42
N ARG A 40 4.15 8.51 -2.37
CA ARG A 40 5.22 9.53 -2.24
C ARG A 40 4.70 10.94 -2.43
N GLU A 41 3.66 11.12 -3.24
CA GLU A 41 3.11 12.43 -3.58
C GLU A 41 1.85 12.77 -2.77
N VAL A 42 1.70 12.26 -1.54
CA VAL A 42 0.71 12.83 -0.63
C VAL A 42 1.19 14.24 -0.26
N PRO A 43 0.53 15.32 -0.72
CA PRO A 43 0.95 16.65 -0.35
C PRO A 43 0.90 16.75 1.18
N LEU A 44 2.00 17.22 1.76
CA LEU A 44 1.98 17.59 3.17
C LEU A 44 1.04 18.79 3.29
N GLU A 45 -0.18 18.55 3.76
CA GLU A 45 -1.11 19.61 4.10
C GLU A 45 -0.52 20.37 5.30
N ILE A 46 0.17 21.49 5.02
CA ILE A 46 0.57 22.43 6.05
C ILE A 46 -0.65 23.26 6.46
N PRO A 47 -0.90 23.42 7.77
CA PRO A 47 -2.03 24.22 8.23
C PRO A 47 -1.86 25.67 7.76
N LEU A 48 -2.98 26.34 7.50
CA LEU A 48 -2.99 27.74 7.13
C LEU A 48 -2.58 28.58 8.34
N GLN A 49 -1.55 29.42 8.21
CA GLN A 49 -1.18 30.39 9.24
C GLN A 49 -1.91 31.71 9.03
N ALA A 50 -2.73 32.10 10.02
CA ALA A 50 -3.34 33.42 10.08
C ALA A 50 -2.37 34.42 10.74
N ASN A 51 -2.07 35.51 10.04
CA ASN A 51 -1.19 36.57 10.50
C ASN A 51 -1.92 37.91 10.55
N THR A 52 -1.56 38.77 11.51
CA THR A 52 -2.00 40.16 11.56
C THR A 52 -1.27 41.00 10.53
N ARG A 53 -1.77 42.23 10.27
CA ARG A 53 -1.14 43.15 9.31
C ARG A 53 0.29 43.56 9.70
N ASP A 54 0.62 43.51 10.99
CA ASP A 54 1.96 43.72 11.55
C ASP A 54 2.83 42.45 11.58
N GLY A 55 2.36 41.35 10.97
CA GLY A 55 3.12 40.11 10.80
C GLY A 55 3.16 39.21 12.03
N ARG A 56 2.30 39.42 13.05
CA ARG A 56 2.20 38.53 14.20
C ARG A 56 1.25 37.38 13.91
N MET A 57 1.69 36.17 14.23
CA MET A 57 0.89 34.96 14.11
C MET A 57 -0.23 34.95 15.15
N ILE A 58 -1.48 34.75 14.71
CA ILE A 58 -2.68 34.74 15.58
C ILE A 58 -3.37 33.39 15.65
N GLY A 59 -2.97 32.43 14.82
CA GLY A 59 -3.46 31.06 14.89
C GLY A 59 -3.12 30.24 13.65
N GLU A 60 -3.28 28.93 13.76
CA GLU A 60 -3.16 27.96 12.68
C GLU A 60 -4.52 27.30 12.44
N VAL A 61 -4.94 27.18 11.19
CA VAL A 61 -6.22 26.57 10.77
C VAL A 61 -5.94 25.46 9.78
N GLY A 62 -6.17 24.21 10.19
CA GLY A 62 -6.05 23.01 9.37
C GLY A 62 -6.30 21.76 10.23
N GLU A 63 -7.05 20.79 9.71
CA GLU A 63 -7.49 19.62 10.50
C GLU A 63 -6.37 18.62 10.84
N ARG A 64 -5.23 18.69 10.14
CA ARG A 64 -4.08 17.80 10.35
C ARG A 64 -2.82 18.56 10.74
N PHE A 65 -2.42 18.39 12.00
CA PHE A 65 -1.08 18.72 12.45
C PHE A 65 -0.13 17.56 12.10
N ARG A 66 0.75 17.75 11.11
CA ARG A 66 1.88 16.84 10.88
C ARG A 66 3.18 17.58 11.12
N THR A 67 3.97 17.11 12.08
CA THR A 67 5.37 17.51 12.25
C THR A 67 6.21 16.72 11.25
N PRO A 68 6.94 17.38 10.32
CA PRO A 68 7.81 16.67 9.39
C PRO A 68 8.93 15.97 10.17
N VAL A 69 9.28 14.76 9.75
CA VAL A 69 10.42 14.00 10.28
C VAL A 69 11.46 13.97 9.17
N ASP A 70 12.66 14.50 9.44
CA ASP A 70 13.80 14.38 8.53
C ASP A 70 14.31 12.92 8.54
N LEU A 71 14.73 12.43 7.37
CA LEU A 71 15.20 11.06 7.13
C LEU A 71 16.66 10.86 7.60
#